data_AF-A0A438D927-F1
#
_entry.id   AF-A0A438D927-F1
#
_cell.length_a   1.000
_cell.length_b   1.000
_cell.length_c   1.000
_cell.angle_alpha   90.00
_cell.angle_beta   90.00
_cell.angle_gamma   90.00
#
_symmetry.space_group_name_H-M   'P 1'
#
loop_
_entity.id
_entity.type
_entity.pdbx_description
1 polymer ?
#
loop_
_entity_poly.entity_id
_entity_poly.type
_entity_poly.pdbx_seq_one_letter_code
_entity_poly.pdbx_strand_id
1 'polypeptide(L)'
;MMEILVKWRPKDLTTFRNESSSIFLKDKYFLFERWQDYHIAFLVKEFLRFQERDARMARKALDGHPQAYGLLIELACIKSSDGLLGARKAYQSLYGESIEEDVASRVEGIKRQCWLGYCER
;
A
#
# COMPACT_ATOMS: atom_id res chain seq x y z
N MET A 1 -6.67 1.33 -7.01
CA MET A 1 -7.38 2.61 -7.27
C MET A 1 -7.97 2.67 -8.69
N MET A 2 -7.24 2.28 -9.74
CA MET A 2 -7.77 2.23 -11.12
C MET A 2 -8.94 1.25 -11.30
N GLU A 3 -8.95 0.10 -10.61
CA GLU A 3 -10.06 -0.86 -10.68
C GLU A 3 -11.41 -0.32 -10.17
N ILE A 4 -11.38 0.67 -9.27
CA ILE A 4 -12.59 1.30 -8.76
C ILE A 4 -13.18 2.20 -9.85
N LEU A 5 -12.35 2.99 -10.53
CA LEU A 5 -12.79 3.89 -11.60
C LEU A 5 -13.31 3.13 -12.82
N VAL A 6 -12.75 1.96 -13.13
CA VAL A 6 -13.22 1.10 -14.24
C VAL A 6 -14.63 0.53 -13.97
N LYS A 7 -15.02 0.39 -12.70
CA LYS A 7 -16.35 -0.13 -12.31
C LYS A 7 -17.45 0.94 -12.30
N TRP A 8 -17.12 2.22 -12.48
CA TRP A 8 -18.11 3.31 -12.45
C TRP A 8 -18.86 3.42 -13.78
N ARG A 9 -20.17 3.73 -13.71
CA ARG A 9 -20.93 3.96 -14.94
C ARG A 9 -20.48 5.26 -15.60
N PRO A 10 -20.58 5.38 -16.94
CA PRO A 10 -20.17 6.59 -17.66
C PRO A 10 -20.83 7.89 -17.15
N LYS A 11 -22.07 7.79 -16.64
CA LYS A 11 -22.80 8.92 -16.04
C LYS A 11 -22.16 9.36 -14.72
N ASP A 12 -21.78 8.41 -13.87
CA ASP A 12 -21.19 8.70 -12.57
C ASP A 12 -19.78 9.31 -12.71
N LEU A 13 -19.03 8.84 -13.72
CA LEU A 13 -17.74 9.40 -14.11
C LEU A 13 -17.87 10.85 -14.59
N THR A 14 -18.90 11.17 -15.37
CA THR A 14 -19.11 12.54 -15.87
C THR A 14 -19.56 13.48 -14.77
N THR A 15 -20.43 13.06 -13.84
CA THR A 15 -20.77 13.85 -12.64
C THR A 15 -19.57 14.10 -11.75
N PHE A 16 -18.81 13.05 -11.40
CA PHE A 16 -17.62 13.20 -10.56
C PHE A 16 -16.61 14.16 -11.19
N ARG A 17 -16.43 14.07 -12.51
CA ARG A 17 -15.48 14.89 -13.27
C ARG A 17 -15.91 16.36 -13.34
N ASN A 18 -17.20 16.63 -13.47
CA ASN A 18 -17.74 17.99 -13.45
C ASN A 18 -17.66 18.62 -12.04
N GLU A 19 -17.99 17.84 -11.00
CA GLU A 19 -17.89 18.26 -9.60
C GLU A 19 -16.45 18.50 -9.16
N SER A 20 -15.52 17.70 -9.68
CA SER A 20 -14.08 17.77 -9.39
C SER A 20 -13.30 18.56 -10.43
N SER A 21 -13.94 19.51 -11.14
CA SER A 21 -13.32 20.27 -12.24
C SER A 21 -12.01 20.99 -11.86
N SER A 22 -11.80 21.31 -10.58
CA SER A 22 -10.55 21.87 -10.08
C SER A 22 -9.36 20.89 -10.14
N ILE A 23 -9.60 19.57 -10.15
CA ILE A 23 -8.58 18.52 -10.21
C ILE A 23 -8.14 18.25 -11.66
N PHE A 24 -8.96 18.66 -12.64
CA PHE A 24 -8.73 18.43 -14.07
C PHE A 24 -8.31 19.73 -14.78
N LEU A 25 -7.08 19.76 -15.28
CA LEU A 25 -6.60 20.80 -16.17
C LEU A 25 -6.96 20.44 -17.62
N LYS A 26 -7.67 21.34 -18.32
CA LYS A 26 -7.80 21.26 -19.78
C LYS A 26 -6.45 21.52 -20.40
N ASP A 27 -5.93 20.55 -21.14
CA ASP A 27 -4.75 20.77 -21.97
C ASP A 27 -5.14 21.73 -23.12
N LYS A 28 -4.32 22.75 -23.36
CA LYS A 28 -4.57 23.72 -24.44
C LYS A 28 -4.25 23.15 -25.82
N TYR A 29 -3.46 22.08 -25.88
CA TYR A 29 -2.98 21.48 -27.13
C TYR A 29 -3.65 20.13 -27.42
N PHE A 30 -4.10 19.42 -26.39
CA PHE A 30 -4.79 18.15 -26.55
C PHE A 30 -6.25 18.25 -26.11
N LEU A 31 -7.16 17.59 -26.85
CA LEU A 31 -8.61 17.57 -26.58
C LEU A 31 -9.00 16.73 -25.36
N PHE A 32 -8.05 16.41 -24.46
CA PHE A 32 -8.31 15.66 -23.24
C PHE A 32 -7.90 16.45 -22.00
N GLU A 33 -8.61 16.22 -20.90
CA GLU A 33 -8.26 16.84 -19.61
C GLU A 33 -7.26 15.95 -18.88
N ARG A 34 -6.22 16.57 -18.33
CA ARG A 34 -5.18 15.93 -17.52
C ARG A 34 -5.43 16.21 -16.04
N TRP A 35 -5.08 15.26 -15.18
CA TRP A 35 -5.05 15.52 -13.74
C TRP A 35 -3.99 16.57 -13.39
N GLN A 36 -4.23 17.34 -12.33
CA GLN A 36 -3.16 18.16 -11.77
C GLN A 36 -2.09 17.28 -11.11
N ASP A 37 -0.86 17.36 -11.60
CA ASP A 37 0.26 16.55 -11.13
C ASP A 37 0.53 16.71 -9.63
N TYR A 38 0.28 17.90 -9.06
CA TYR A 38 0.43 18.17 -7.63
C TYR A 38 -0.48 17.28 -6.77
N HIS A 39 -1.75 17.13 -7.15
CA HIS A 39 -2.70 16.32 -6.38
C HIS A 39 -2.37 14.83 -6.48
N ILE A 40 -1.94 14.36 -7.66
CA ILE A 40 -1.45 12.98 -7.81
C ILE A 40 -0.20 12.77 -6.95
N ALA A 41 0.78 13.67 -7.02
CA ALA A 41 2.01 13.57 -6.24
C ALA A 41 1.73 13.56 -4.73
N PHE A 42 0.78 14.39 -4.27
CA PHE A 42 0.33 14.39 -2.89
C PHE A 42 -0.31 13.05 -2.49
N LEU A 43 -1.21 12.51 -3.32
CA LEU A 43 -1.85 11.21 -3.06
C LEU A 43 -0.82 10.08 -3.03
N VAL A 44 0.12 10.05 -3.98
CA VAL A 44 1.21 9.06 -4.01
C VAL A 44 2.07 9.15 -2.76
N LYS A 45 2.43 10.37 -2.34
CA LYS A 45 3.21 10.59 -1.12
C LYS A 45 2.48 10.09 0.12
N GLU A 46 1.18 10.37 0.24
CA GLU A 46 0.41 9.91 1.39
C GLU A 46 0.22 8.39 1.37
N PHE A 47 0.05 7.80 0.18
CA PHE A 47 0.00 6.34 0.03
C PHE A 47 1.31 5.66 0.45
N LEU A 48 2.46 6.26 0.09
CA LEU A 48 3.78 5.78 0.48
C LEU A 48 3.96 5.82 2.00
N ARG A 49 3.48 6.87 2.67
CA ARG A 49 3.54 6.98 4.14
C ARG A 49 2.81 5.86 4.86
N PHE A 50 1.69 5.39 4.33
CA PHE A 50 0.99 4.24 4.91
C PHE A 50 1.82 2.96 4.78
N GLN A 51 2.49 2.75 3.65
CA GLN A 51 3.37 1.60 3.42
C GLN A 51 4.60 1.64 4.34
N GLU A 52 5.23 2.80 4.49
CA GLU A 52 6.35 3.00 5.43
C GLU A 52 5.94 2.76 6.89
N ARG A 53 4.71 3.17 7.27
CA ARG A 53 4.18 2.90 8.61
C ARG A 53 4.03 1.41 8.86
N ASP A 54 3.49 0.67 7.90
CA ASP A 54 3.34 -0.78 8.00
C ASP A 54 4.70 -1.47 8.11
N ALA A 55 5.67 -1.03 7.31
CA ALA A 55 7.05 -1.53 7.37
C ALA A 55 7.70 -1.31 8.75
N ARG A 56 7.57 -0.10 9.31
CA ARG A 56 8.08 0.21 10.66
C ARG A 56 7.38 -0.60 11.75
N MET A 57 6.08 -0.83 11.60
CA MET A 57 5.32 -1.67 12.54
C MET A 57 5.82 -3.11 12.51
N ALA A 58 6.08 -3.65 11.31
CA ALA A 58 6.66 -4.98 11.15
C ALA A 58 8.05 -5.08 11.80
N ARG A 59 8.93 -4.11 11.55
CA ARG A 59 10.29 -4.11 12.15
C ARG A 59 10.21 -4.06 13.68
N LYS A 60 9.33 -3.21 14.22
CA LYS A 60 9.09 -3.13 15.66
C LYS A 60 8.56 -4.44 16.24
N ALA A 61 7.73 -5.18 15.52
CA ALA A 61 7.26 -6.49 15.94
C ALA A 61 8.38 -7.54 15.96
N LEU A 62 9.32 -7.46 15.01
CA LEU A 62 10.49 -8.34 14.92
C LEU A 62 11.59 -8.03 15.93
N ASP A 63 11.75 -6.76 16.30
CA ASP A 63 12.67 -6.32 17.35
C ASP A 63 12.09 -6.53 18.78
N GLY A 64 10.79 -6.81 18.88
CA GLY A 64 10.09 -7.02 20.14
C GLY A 64 10.17 -8.47 20.67
N HIS A 65 9.44 -8.73 21.76
CA HIS A 65 9.33 -10.08 22.33
C HIS A 65 8.57 -11.04 21.40
N PRO A 66 8.76 -12.37 21.50
CA PRO A 66 8.06 -13.35 20.67
C PRO A 66 6.52 -13.30 20.73
N GLN A 67 5.92 -12.67 21.76
CA GLN A 67 4.48 -12.40 21.78
C GLN A 67 4.07 -11.34 20.73
N ALA A 68 4.95 -10.39 20.39
CA ALA A 68 4.69 -9.32 19.43
C ALA A 68 4.55 -9.80 17.97
N TYR A 69 5.02 -11.03 17.66
CA TYR A 69 4.88 -11.61 16.32
C TYR A 69 3.42 -11.80 15.88
N GLY A 70 2.46 -11.76 16.81
CA GLY A 70 1.03 -11.70 16.46
C GLY A 70 0.67 -10.50 15.57
N LEU A 71 1.35 -9.36 15.76
CA LEU A 71 1.14 -8.16 14.96
C LEU A 71 1.50 -8.35 13.48
N LEU A 72 2.49 -9.21 13.18
CA LEU A 72 2.85 -9.54 11.81
C LEU A 72 1.72 -10.30 11.11
N ILE A 73 1.11 -11.24 11.82
CA ILE A 73 -0.04 -12.02 11.31
C ILE A 73 -1.24 -11.10 11.13
N GLU A 74 -1.55 -10.24 12.10
CA GLU A 74 -2.62 -9.26 11.98
C GLU A 74 -2.43 -8.34 10.77
N LEU A 75 -1.21 -7.84 10.57
CA LEU A 75 -0.88 -7.02 9.40
C LEU A 75 -1.13 -7.78 8.09
N ALA A 76 -0.70 -9.04 8.01
CA ALA A 76 -0.92 -9.90 6.84
C ALA A 76 -2.40 -10.25 6.60
N CYS A 77 -3.22 -10.27 7.66
CA CYS A 77 -4.65 -10.53 7.58
C CYS A 77 -5.47 -9.30 7.17
N ILE A 78 -5.10 -8.12 7.65
CA ILE A 78 -5.86 -6.87 7.47
C ILE A 78 -5.55 -6.21 6.11
N LYS A 79 -4.31 -6.32 5.63
CA LYS A 79 -3.88 -5.65 4.40
C LYS A 79 -4.25 -6.48 3.17
N SER A 80 -4.60 -5.80 2.09
CA SER A 80 -4.73 -6.43 0.77
C SER A 80 -3.36 -6.88 0.25
N SER A 81 -3.34 -7.75 -0.76
CA SER A 81 -2.13 -8.20 -1.46
C SER A 81 -1.27 -7.02 -1.96
N ASP A 82 -1.88 -6.03 -2.59
CA ASP A 82 -1.23 -4.77 -3.00
C ASP A 82 -0.68 -3.97 -1.82
N GLY A 83 -1.43 -3.91 -0.72
CA GLY A 83 -1.01 -3.23 0.50
C GLY A 83 0.24 -3.88 1.10
N LEU A 84 0.26 -5.22 1.15
CA LEU A 84 1.41 -6.00 1.59
C LEU A 84 2.60 -5.85 0.66
N LEU A 85 2.40 -5.86 -0.66
CA LEU A 85 3.48 -5.58 -1.61
C LEU A 85 4.07 -4.19 -1.39
N GLY A 86 3.24 -3.19 -1.13
CA GLY A 86 3.68 -1.84 -0.76
C GLY A 86 4.52 -1.84 0.52
N ALA A 87 4.03 -2.48 1.58
CA ALA A 87 4.75 -2.58 2.84
C ALA A 87 6.11 -3.30 2.69
N ARG A 88 6.19 -4.36 1.88
CA ARG A 88 7.43 -5.08 1.56
C ARG A 88 8.46 -4.20 0.88
N LYS A 89 8.03 -3.47 -0.16
CA LYS A 89 8.89 -2.52 -0.87
C LYS A 89 9.39 -1.41 0.05
N ALA A 90 8.50 -0.86 0.88
CA ALA A 90 8.87 0.14 1.86
C ALA A 90 9.85 -0.41 2.92
N TYR A 91 9.64 -1.65 3.40
CA TYR A 91 10.53 -2.32 4.33
C TYR A 91 11.94 -2.48 3.77
N GLN A 92 12.05 -3.04 2.56
CA GLN A 92 13.32 -3.21 1.88
C GLN A 92 14.02 -1.87 1.63
N SER A 93 13.27 -0.82 1.27
CA SER A 93 13.83 0.52 1.09
C SER A 93 14.32 1.15 2.41
N LEU A 94 13.67 0.86 3.54
CA LEU A 94 14.01 1.45 4.84
C LEU A 94 15.14 0.71 5.55
N TYR A 95 15.21 -0.62 5.39
CA TYR A 95 16.10 -1.48 6.20
C TYR A 95 17.13 -2.25 5.38
N GLY A 96 17.03 -2.26 4.04
CA GLY A 96 17.96 -2.97 3.16
C GLY A 96 17.80 -4.49 3.15
N GLU A 97 16.81 -5.02 3.85
CA GLU A 97 16.53 -6.46 4.00
C GLU A 97 15.09 -6.75 3.58
N SER A 98 14.78 -7.96 3.11
CA SER A 98 13.38 -8.35 2.92
C SER A 98 12.72 -8.68 4.26
N ILE A 99 11.44 -8.35 4.38
CA ILE A 99 10.67 -8.70 5.58
C ILE A 99 10.52 -10.22 5.71
N GLU A 100 10.43 -10.95 4.59
CA GLU A 100 10.39 -12.41 4.56
C GLU A 100 11.65 -13.05 5.15
N GLU A 101 12.84 -12.58 4.76
CA GLU A 101 14.12 -13.07 5.28
C GLU A 101 14.30 -12.71 6.76
N ASP A 102 13.90 -11.50 7.15
CA ASP A 102 14.00 -11.05 8.54
C ASP A 102 13.05 -11.84 9.46
N VAL A 103 11.81 -12.09 9.01
CA VAL A 103 10.88 -13.01 9.69
C VAL A 103 11.45 -14.42 9.75
N ALA A 104 12.06 -14.90 8.67
CA ALA A 104 12.65 -16.22 8.62
C ALA A 104 13.80 -16.41 9.62
N SER A 105 14.62 -15.39 9.85
CA SER A 105 15.76 -15.46 10.76
C SER A 105 15.37 -15.36 12.24
N ARG A 106 14.25 -14.69 12.56
CA ARG A 106 13.86 -14.38 13.95
C ARG A 106 12.65 -15.15 14.47
N VAL A 107 11.77 -15.58 13.58
CA VAL A 107 10.50 -16.23 13.94
C VAL A 107 10.57 -17.71 13.61
N GLU A 108 10.33 -18.55 14.61
CA GLU A 108 10.30 -19.99 14.46
C GLU A 108 8.88 -20.57 14.58
N GLY A 109 8.69 -21.77 14.02
CA GLY A 109 7.46 -22.55 14.17
C GLY A 109 6.24 -21.98 13.43
N ILE A 110 5.05 -22.24 13.99
CA ILE A 110 3.75 -22.00 13.34
C ILE A 110 3.55 -20.53 12.95
N LYS A 111 4.05 -19.58 13.76
CA LYS A 111 3.87 -18.15 13.49
C LYS A 111 4.54 -17.71 12.19
N ARG A 112 5.73 -18.22 11.90
CA ARG A 112 6.42 -17.99 10.63
C ARG A 112 5.63 -18.56 9.46
N GLN A 113 5.14 -19.80 9.60
CA GLN A 113 4.41 -20.47 8.54
C GLN A 113 3.06 -19.80 8.24
N CYS A 114 2.35 -19.34 9.28
CA CYS A 114 1.14 -18.55 9.10
C CYS A 114 1.44 -17.25 8.36
N TRP A 115 2.47 -16.52 8.76
CA TRP A 115 2.79 -15.25 8.12
C TRP A 115 3.14 -15.42 6.63
N LEU A 116 4.00 -16.39 6.30
CA LEU A 116 4.32 -16.71 4.90
C LEU A 116 3.07 -17.07 4.09
N GLY A 117 2.19 -17.93 4.65
CA GLY A 117 0.95 -18.32 3.98
C GLY A 117 -0.04 -17.17 3.77
N TYR A 118 -0.10 -16.19 4.67
CA TYR A 118 -0.98 -15.03 4.50
C TYR A 118 -0.41 -13.97 3.56
N CYS A 119 0.92 -13.89 3.43
CA CYS A 119 1.61 -12.92 2.59
C CYS A 119 1.67 -13.29 1.11
N GLU A 120 1.44 -14.56 0.77
CA GLU A 120 1.39 -15.05 -0.62
C GLU A 120 0.00 -14.94 -1.28
N ARG A 121 -0.97 -14.31 -0.60
CA ARG A 121 -2.34 -14.09 -1.12
C ARG A 121 -2.44 -12.96 -2.13
#